data_AF-A0A8T4HZV4-F1
#
_entry.id   AF-A0A8T4HZV4-F1
#
_cell.length_a   1.000
_cell.length_b   1.000
_cell.length_c   1.000
_cell.angle_alpha   90.00
_cell.angle_beta   90.00
_cell.angle_gamma   90.00
#
_symmetry.space_group_name_H-M   'P 1'
#
loop_
_entity.id
_entity.type
_entity.pdbx_description
1 polymer ?
#
loop_
_entity_poly.entity_id
_entity_poly.type
_entity_poly.pdbx_seq_one_letter_code
_entity_poly.pdbx_strand_id
1 'polypeptide(L)' 'GLRAEESSGRAKKPVLSVDDAASSGVREVVTWLPILHWTEAEVWAQYQPPPEMDTETWAQYQPPHALREAA' A
#
# COMPACT_ATOMS: atom_id res chain seq x y z
N GLY A 1 0.94 -3.24 -1.37
CA GLY A 1 0.73 -2.82 -2.77
C GLY A 1 1.49 -1.54 -3.04
N LEU A 2 1.38 -0.97 -4.24
CA LEU A 2 1.93 0.37 -4.55
C LEU A 2 0.88 1.45 -4.25
N ARG A 3 1.31 2.61 -3.75
CA ARG A 3 0.46 3.79 -3.53
C ARG A 3 0.95 4.98 -4.33
N ALA A 4 0.03 5.84 -4.76
CA ALA A 4 0.33 7.06 -5.50
C ALA A 4 1.13 8.05 -4.66
N GLU A 5 0.83 8.14 -3.36
CA GLU A 5 1.46 9.06 -2.41
C GLU A 5 2.97 8.83 -2.23
N GLU A 6 3.45 7.61 -2.49
CA GLU A 6 4.85 7.23 -2.26
C GLU A 6 5.83 7.85 -3.27
N SER A 7 5.38 8.21 -4.49
CA SER A 7 6.17 9.00 -5.43
C SER A 7 5.36 9.54 -6.62
N SER A 8 5.84 10.63 -7.22
CA SER A 8 5.24 11.20 -8.45
C SER A 8 5.22 10.23 -9.64
N GLY A 9 6.17 9.29 -9.70
CA GLY A 9 6.18 8.23 -10.71
C GLY A 9 5.08 7.18 -10.47
N ARG A 10 4.76 6.87 -9.20
CA ARG A 10 3.68 5.94 -8.84
C ARG A 10 2.30 6.58 -9.06
N ALA A 11 2.15 7.88 -8.81
CA ALA A 11 0.91 8.62 -9.04
C ALA A 11 0.40 8.58 -10.48
N LYS A 12 1.29 8.30 -11.46
CA LYS A 12 0.93 8.19 -12.88
C LYS A 12 0.45 6.81 -13.29
N LYS A 13 0.55 5.81 -12.42
CA LYS A 13 0.13 4.44 -12.73
C LYS A 13 -1.39 4.32 -12.71
N PRO A 14 -2.00 3.48 -13.56
CA PRO A 14 -3.42 3.16 -13.43
C PRO A 14 -3.66 2.13 -12.32
N VAL A 15 -4.89 2.06 -11.81
CA VAL A 15 -5.32 1.04 -10.83
C VAL A 15 -5.27 -0.36 -11.44
N LEU A 16 -5.67 -0.49 -12.70
CA LEU A 16 -5.66 -1.74 -13.46
C LEU A 16 -5.01 -1.48 -14.81
N SER A 17 -4.08 -2.34 -15.20
CA SER A 17 -3.41 -2.26 -16.51
C SER A 17 -3.05 -3.65 -17.00
N VAL A 18 -3.06 -3.83 -18.33
CA VAL A 18 -2.44 -4.99 -18.96
C VAL A 18 -0.93 -4.84 -18.86
N ASP A 19 -0.26 -5.92 -18.46
CA ASP A 19 1.19 -6.04 -18.53
C ASP A 19 1.56 -6.67 -19.87
N ASP A 20 1.79 -5.83 -20.88
CA ASP A 20 2.14 -6.28 -22.23
C ASP A 20 3.43 -7.09 -22.26
N ALA A 21 4.38 -6.81 -21.35
CA ALA A 21 5.64 -7.52 -21.27
C ALA A 21 5.48 -8.93 -20.70
N ALA A 22 4.53 -9.12 -19.79
CA ALA A 22 4.19 -10.42 -19.22
C ALA A 22 3.09 -11.17 -20.00
N SER A 23 2.40 -10.50 -20.92
CA SER A 23 1.33 -11.06 -21.75
C SER A 23 1.87 -11.77 -22.99
N SER A 24 1.07 -12.66 -23.55
CA SER A 24 1.34 -13.34 -24.82
C SER A 24 0.03 -13.57 -25.57
N GLY A 25 0.09 -13.99 -26.84
CA GLY A 25 -1.10 -14.15 -27.69
C GLY A 25 -2.15 -15.15 -27.18
N VAL A 26 -1.83 -15.97 -26.17
CA VAL A 26 -2.75 -16.93 -25.53
C VAL A 26 -3.01 -16.63 -24.05
N ARG A 27 -2.36 -15.62 -23.47
CA ARG A 27 -2.49 -15.27 -22.05
C ARG A 27 -2.36 -13.77 -21.86
N GLU A 28 -3.38 -13.17 -21.30
CA GLU A 28 -3.33 -11.80 -20.78
C GLU A 28 -2.90 -11.82 -19.31
N VAL A 29 -1.96 -10.95 -18.95
CA VAL A 29 -1.55 -10.70 -17.57
C VAL A 29 -1.93 -9.27 -17.23
N VAL A 30 -2.63 -9.09 -16.11
CA VAL A 30 -3.03 -7.77 -15.61
C VAL A 30 -2.32 -7.46 -14.30
N THR A 31 -1.84 -6.22 -14.18
CA THR A 31 -1.38 -5.64 -12.92
C THR A 31 -2.52 -4.88 -12.29
N TRP A 32 -2.86 -5.23 -11.03
CA TRP A 32 -3.86 -4.55 -10.22
C TRP A 32 -3.22 -3.93 -8.98
N LEU A 33 -3.46 -2.62 -8.79
CA LEU A 33 -2.96 -1.80 -7.70
C LEU A 33 -4.14 -1.33 -6.82
N PRO A 34 -4.69 -2.19 -5.94
CA PRO A 34 -5.95 -1.93 -5.22
C PRO A 34 -5.88 -0.77 -4.23
N ILE A 35 -4.69 -0.49 -3.69
CA ILE A 35 -4.46 0.58 -2.70
C ILE A 35 -3.81 1.81 -3.31
N LEU A 36 -3.84 1.94 -4.65
CA LEU A 36 -3.14 3.03 -5.34
C LEU A 36 -3.56 4.41 -4.82
N HIS A 37 -4.84 4.56 -4.47
CA HIS A 37 -5.41 5.82 -4.00
C HIS A 37 -5.30 6.01 -2.48
N TRP A 38 -4.80 5.02 -1.74
CA TRP A 38 -4.76 5.11 -0.29
C TRP A 38 -3.60 5.99 0.17
N THR A 39 -3.93 6.93 1.04
CA THR A 39 -2.98 7.64 1.88
C THR A 39 -2.34 6.69 2.88
N GLU A 40 -1.24 7.12 3.49
CA GLU A 40 -0.57 6.36 4.53
C GLU A 40 -1.50 6.14 5.72
N ALA A 41 -2.27 7.16 6.11
CA ALA A 41 -3.23 7.07 7.21
C ALA A 41 -4.32 6.02 6.96
N GLU A 42 -4.89 5.95 5.75
CA GLU A 42 -5.91 4.95 5.38
C GLU A 42 -5.36 3.53 5.42
N VAL A 43 -4.12 3.33 4.98
CA VAL A 43 -3.44 2.03 5.09
C VAL A 43 -3.38 1.59 6.55
N TRP A 44 -2.87 2.46 7.43
CA TRP A 44 -2.72 2.14 8.85
C TRP A 44 -4.07 1.97 9.56
N ALA A 45 -5.09 2.73 9.18
CA ALA A 45 -6.45 2.58 9.71
C ALA A 45 -7.06 1.19 9.39
N GLN A 46 -6.66 0.58 8.27
CA GLN A 46 -7.13 -0.75 7.88
C GLN A 46 -6.34 -1.89 8.55
N TYR A 47 -5.11 -1.61 9.00
CA TYR A 47 -4.28 -2.61 9.68
C TYR A 47 -4.83 -2.93 11.06
N GLN A 48 -5.01 -4.23 11.33
CA GLN A 48 -5.32 -4.73 12.66
C GLN A 48 -4.05 -5.33 13.29
N PRO A 49 -3.87 -5.19 14.61
CA PRO A 49 -2.79 -5.88 15.32
C PRO A 49 -2.83 -7.40 15.06
N PRO A 50 -1.67 -8.06 15.09
CA PRO A 50 -1.62 -9.50 15.18
C PRO A 50 -2.41 -9.99 16.42
N PRO A 51 -3.12 -11.12 16.34
CA PRO A 51 -3.96 -11.62 17.44
C PRO A 51 -3.16 -12.01 18.70
N GLU A 52 -1.85 -12.16 18.56
CA GLU A 52 -0.91 -12.49 19.65
C GLU A 52 -0.46 -11.26 20.45
N MET A 53 -0.71 -10.05 19.92
CA MET A 53 -0.35 -8.80 20.56
C MET A 53 -1.60 -8.18 21.17
N ASP A 54 -1.59 -7.94 22.49
CA ASP A 54 -2.70 -7.22 23.12
C ASP A 54 -2.80 -5.78 22.59
N THR A 55 -4.00 -5.21 22.67
CA THR A 55 -4.30 -3.88 22.15
C THR A 55 -3.45 -2.79 22.81
N GLU A 56 -3.01 -3.01 24.05
CA GLU A 56 -2.18 -2.07 24.81
C GLU A 56 -0.74 -2.03 24.28
N THR A 57 -0.15 -3.20 24.01
CA THR A 57 1.16 -3.36 23.37
C THR A 57 1.15 -2.81 21.95
N TRP A 58 0.06 -3.03 21.20
CA TRP A 58 -0.10 -2.44 19.87
C TRP A 58 -0.27 -0.92 19.90
N ALA A 59 -0.99 -0.38 20.89
CA ALA A 59 -1.14 1.07 21.05
C ALA A 59 0.19 1.76 21.43
N GLN A 60 1.07 1.05 22.13
CA GLN A 60 2.44 1.50 22.44
C GLN A 60 3.41 1.31 21.26
N TYR A 61 3.09 0.44 20.31
CA TYR A 61 3.85 0.32 19.08
C TYR A 61 3.67 1.59 18.25
N GLN A 62 4.69 2.44 18.27
CA GLN A 62 4.77 3.60 17.39
C GLN A 62 5.21 3.10 16.01
N PRO A 63 4.31 3.00 15.01
CA PRO A 63 4.75 2.68 13.66
C PRO A 63 5.75 3.78 13.21
N PRO A 64 6.80 3.44 12.45
CA PRO A 64 7.92 4.33 12.14
C PRO A 64 7.57 5.71 11.54
N HIS A 65 6.34 5.93 11.09
CA HIS A 65 5.89 7.19 10.50
C HIS A 65 5.49 8.27 11.51
N ALA A 66 5.11 7.92 12.76
CA ALA A 66 4.87 8.90 13.81
C ALA A 66 6.13 9.72 14.17
N LEU A 67 7.32 9.25 13.75
CA LEU A 67 8.60 9.92 13.94
C LEU A 67 8.97 10.88 12.79
N ARG A 68 8.27 10.85 11.64
CA ARG A 68 8.61 11.69 10.48
C ARG A 68 8.00 13.09 10.51
N GLU A 69 6.96 13.31 11.30
CA GLU A 69 6.37 14.66 11.51
C GLU A 69 7.02 15.42 12.69
N ALA A 70 7.97 14.81 13.39
CA ALA A 70 8.61 15.36 14.60
C ALA A 70 10.04 15.90 14.37
N ALA A 71 10.48 16.09 13.13
CA ALA A 71 11.84 16.53 12.77
C ALA A 71 11.85 17.78 11.88
#